data_AF-A0A7C7M8V3-F1
#
_entry.id   AF-A0A7C7M8V3-F1
#
_cell.length_a   1.000
_cell.length_b   1.000
_cell.length_c   1.000
_cell.angle_alpha   90.00
_cell.angle_beta   90.00
_cell.angle_gamma   90.00
#
_symmetry.space_group_name_H-M   'P 1'
#
loop_
_entity.id
_entity.type
_entity.pdbx_description
1 polymer ?
#
loop_
_entity_poly.entity_id
_entity_poly.type
_entity_poly.pdbx_seq_one_letter_code
_entity_poly.pdbx_strand_id
1 'polypeptide(L)'
;MSQSSKKQWFKRKRYGYGWVPVTIEGWLTVLAAVVFIVVCSVVILKDVPENTFTAEVAAFLGIVALTVAVLFYVAKQHGPQPKWRWGTKQTDNPDEDY
;
A
#
# COMPACT_ATOMS: atom_id res chain seq x y z
N MET A 1 -4.26 25.02 -19.49
CA MET A 1 -3.34 24.71 -18.38
C MET A 1 -2.93 23.25 -18.52
N SER A 2 -1.79 22.99 -19.17
CA SER A 2 -1.22 21.64 -19.31
C SER A 2 -0.77 21.16 -17.94
N GLN A 3 -1.56 20.29 -17.32
CA GLN A 3 -1.17 19.60 -16.09
C GLN A 3 0.11 18.81 -16.40
N SER A 4 1.23 19.25 -15.84
CA SER A 4 2.50 18.53 -15.94
C SER A 4 2.27 17.08 -15.58
N SER A 5 2.68 16.16 -16.43
CA SER A 5 2.67 14.71 -16.22
C SER A 5 3.57 14.34 -15.04
N LYS A 6 3.17 14.66 -13.81
CA LYS A 6 3.78 14.09 -12.62
C LYS A 6 3.55 12.59 -12.72
N LYS A 7 4.64 11.85 -12.94
CA LYS A 7 4.65 10.41 -13.07
C LYS A 7 4.03 9.81 -11.81
N GLN A 8 2.79 9.34 -11.91
CA GLN A 8 2.09 8.73 -10.78
C GLN A 8 2.82 7.44 -10.40
N TRP A 9 3.16 7.28 -9.13
CA TRP A 9 3.79 6.05 -8.64
C TRP A 9 2.79 4.90 -8.56
N PHE A 10 1.51 5.26 -8.44
CA PHE A 10 0.39 4.36 -8.24
C PHE A 10 -0.76 4.67 -9.21
N LYS A 11 -1.38 3.63 -9.75
CA LYS A 11 -2.65 3.72 -10.51
C LYS A 11 -3.78 3.03 -9.75
N ARG A 12 -5.02 3.36 -10.09
CA ARG A 12 -6.21 2.70 -9.53
C ARG A 12 -6.40 1.33 -10.14
N LYS A 13 -6.78 0.38 -9.29
CA LYS A 13 -7.23 -0.94 -9.73
C LYS A 13 -8.52 -0.81 -10.53
N ARG A 14 -8.64 -1.55 -11.63
CA ARG A 14 -9.90 -1.73 -12.38
C ARG A 14 -11.00 -2.43 -11.57
N TYR A 15 -10.60 -3.33 -10.68
CA TYR A 15 -11.52 -4.10 -9.85
C TYR A 15 -11.24 -3.83 -8.37
N GLY A 16 -12.28 -3.41 -7.65
CA GLY A 16 -12.26 -3.13 -6.22
C GLY A 16 -11.86 -1.69 -5.89
N TYR A 17 -11.23 -1.54 -4.72
CA TYR A 17 -10.79 -0.25 -4.19
C TYR A 17 -9.27 -0.20 -3.97
N GLY A 18 -8.70 0.97 -4.19
CA GLY A 18 -7.30 1.27 -3.90
C GLY A 18 -6.42 1.30 -5.15
N TRP A 19 -5.14 1.01 -4.93
CA TRP A 19 -4.08 1.32 -5.88
C TRP A 19 -3.13 0.14 -6.15
N VAL A 20 -2.42 0.23 -7.26
CA VAL A 20 -1.31 -0.64 -7.64
C VAL A 20 -0.09 0.22 -8.00
N PRO A 21 1.12 -0.14 -7.53
CA PRO A 21 2.33 0.53 -7.96
C PRO A 21 2.56 0.28 -9.46
N VAL A 22 2.93 1.33 -10.19
CA VAL A 22 3.22 1.27 -11.63
C VAL A 22 4.62 1.78 -11.98
N THR A 23 5.33 2.33 -11.00
CA THR A 23 6.72 2.77 -11.15
C THR A 23 7.64 2.03 -10.19
N ILE A 24 8.95 2.09 -10.46
CA ILE A 24 9.97 1.50 -9.60
C ILE A 24 9.89 2.13 -8.20
N GLU A 25 9.67 3.44 -8.08
CA GLU A 25 9.53 4.13 -6.80
C GLU A 25 8.32 3.60 -5.99
N GLY A 26 7.18 3.37 -6.67
CA GLY A 26 6.01 2.74 -6.06
C GLY A 26 6.29 1.31 -5.58
N TRP A 27 6.96 0.51 -6.40
CA TRP A 27 7.36 -0.85 -6.02
C TRP A 27 8.38 -0.87 -4.88
N LEU A 28 9.37 0.02 -4.88
CA LEU A 28 10.35 0.17 -3.81
C LEU A 28 9.67 0.57 -2.49
N THR A 29 8.65 1.43 -2.55
CA THR A 29 7.86 1.81 -1.37
C THR A 29 7.14 0.59 -0.77
N VAL A 30 6.48 -0.21 -1.61
CA VAL A 30 5.81 -1.44 -1.16
C VAL A 30 6.82 -2.45 -0.62
N LEU A 31 7.94 -2.64 -1.33
CA LEU A 31 9.01 -3.56 -0.92
C LEU A 31 9.59 -3.14 0.43
N ALA A 32 9.88 -1.85 0.63
CA ALA A 32 10.38 -1.32 1.89
C ALA A 32 9.41 -1.60 3.05
N ALA A 33 8.10 -1.40 2.84
CA ALA A 33 7.10 -1.71 3.85
C ALA A 33 7.01 -3.22 4.17
N VAL A 34 7.11 -4.09 3.15
CA VAL A 34 7.13 -5.55 3.35
C VAL A 34 8.38 -5.97 4.12
N VAL A 35 9.56 -5.49 3.71
CA VAL A 35 10.83 -5.77 4.40
C VAL A 35 10.77 -5.29 5.84
N PHE A 36 10.25 -4.09 6.08
CA PHE A 36 10.07 -3.54 7.42
C PHE A 36 9.18 -4.45 8.30
N ILE A 37 8.01 -4.87 7.79
CA ILE A 37 7.11 -5.78 8.52
C ILE A 37 7.81 -7.12 8.82
N VAL A 38 8.53 -7.70 7.86
CA VAL A 38 9.25 -8.98 8.04
C VAL A 38 10.36 -8.85 9.08
N VAL A 39 11.14 -7.77 9.04
CA VAL A 39 12.18 -7.52 10.04
C VAL A 39 11.55 -7.35 11.43
N CYS A 40 10.48 -6.56 11.55
CA CYS A 40 9.75 -6.40 12.80
C CYS A 40 9.18 -7.74 13.32
N SER A 41 8.64 -8.60 12.45
CA SER A 41 8.12 -9.90 12.89
C SER A 41 9.22 -10.77 13.47
N VAL A 42 10.39 -10.83 12.82
CA VAL A 42 11.52 -11.64 13.32
C VAL A 42 12.06 -11.09 14.65
N VAL A 43 12.12 -9.77 14.81
CA VAL A 43 12.68 -9.15 16.03
C VAL A 43 11.71 -9.18 17.21
N ILE A 44 10.42 -8.93 16.97
CA ILE A 44 9.41 -8.77 18.03
C ILE A 44 8.81 -10.12 18.44
N LEU A 45 8.62 -11.04 17.50
CA LEU A 45 7.91 -12.30 17.74
C LEU A 45 8.83 -13.50 18.01
N LYS A 46 10.16 -13.32 18.06
CA LYS A 46 11.13 -14.42 18.21
C LYS A 46 10.89 -15.34 19.41
N ASP A 47 10.44 -14.79 20.53
CA ASP A 47 10.31 -15.49 21.81
C ASP A 47 8.82 -15.72 22.17
N VAL A 48 7.90 -15.42 21.25
CA VAL A 48 6.45 -15.53 21.48
C VAL A 48 6.01 -16.99 21.33
N PRO A 49 5.34 -17.58 22.34
CA PRO A 49 4.79 -18.92 22.23
C PRO A 49 3.75 -19.02 21.12
N GLU A 50 3.73 -20.15 20.41
CA GLU A 50 2.72 -20.41 19.38
C GLU A 50 1.29 -20.34 19.94
N ASN A 51 0.36 -19.88 19.10
CA ASN A 51 -1.07 -19.78 19.41
C ASN A 51 -1.43 -18.94 20.66
N THR A 52 -0.54 -18.04 21.07
CA THR A 52 -0.76 -17.17 22.24
C THR A 52 -0.80 -15.70 21.81
N PHE A 53 -1.78 -14.95 22.33
CA PHE A 53 -1.87 -13.51 22.10
C PHE A 53 -1.18 -12.76 23.25
N THR A 54 0.07 -12.36 23.04
CA THR A 54 0.88 -11.61 24.02
C THR A 54 0.94 -10.11 23.68
N ALA A 55 1.56 -9.32 24.57
CA ALA A 55 1.71 -7.88 24.35
C ALA A 55 2.57 -7.57 23.11
N GLU A 56 3.55 -8.43 22.82
CA GLU A 56 4.42 -8.38 21.64
C GLU A 56 3.61 -8.58 20.35
N VAL A 57 2.65 -9.52 20.35
CA VAL A 57 1.72 -9.73 19.23
C VAL A 57 0.85 -8.49 19.00
N ALA A 58 0.29 -7.93 20.08
CA ALA A 58 -0.50 -6.70 19.98
C ALA A 58 0.32 -5.52 19.44
N ALA A 59 1.57 -5.35 19.91
CA ALA A 59 2.49 -4.33 19.43
C ALA A 59 2.84 -4.53 17.95
N PHE A 60 3.14 -5.76 17.53
CA PHE A 60 3.41 -6.09 16.13
C PHE A 60 2.21 -5.78 15.23
N LEU A 61 0.99 -6.17 15.62
CA LEU A 61 -0.22 -5.82 14.87
C LEU A 61 -0.44 -4.30 14.77
N GLY A 62 -0.11 -3.56 15.84
CA GLY A 62 -0.11 -2.09 15.81
C GLY A 62 0.87 -1.52 14.79
N ILE A 63 2.09 -2.07 14.72
CA ILE A 63 3.10 -1.68 13.72
C ILE A 63 2.63 -2.01 12.30
N VAL A 64 2.02 -3.17 12.09
CA VAL A 64 1.45 -3.54 10.79
C VAL A 64 0.35 -2.56 10.38
N ALA A 65 -0.58 -2.25 11.29
CA ALA A 65 -1.66 -1.29 11.03
C ALA A 65 -1.12 0.10 10.69
N LEU A 66 -0.10 0.58 11.43
CA LEU A 66 0.56 1.86 11.16
C LEU A 66 1.28 1.85 9.80
N THR A 67 2.00 0.78 9.47
CA THR A 67 2.71 0.64 8.20
C THR A 67 1.73 0.66 7.03
N VAL A 68 0.60 -0.05 7.16
CA VAL A 68 -0.49 -0.01 6.17
C VAL A 68 -1.06 1.40 6.05
N ALA A 69 -1.34 2.08 7.15
CA ALA A 69 -1.84 3.47 7.12
C ALA A 69 -0.88 4.43 6.40
N VAL A 70 0.44 4.29 6.63
CA VAL A 70 1.48 5.05 5.92
C VAL A 70 1.49 4.72 4.43
N LEU A 71 1.41 3.44 4.05
CA LEU A 71 1.31 3.05 2.63
C LEU A 71 0.08 3.66 1.96
N PHE A 72 -1.08 3.64 2.63
CA PHE A 72 -2.30 4.27 2.13
C PHE A 72 -2.12 5.78 1.95
N TYR A 73 -1.47 6.45 2.90
CA TYR A 73 -1.16 7.87 2.82
C TYR A 73 -0.25 8.20 1.63
N VAL A 74 0.84 7.44 1.45
CA VAL A 74 1.77 7.61 0.32
C VAL A 74 1.08 7.34 -1.01
N ALA A 75 0.27 6.28 -1.10
CA ALA A 75 -0.50 5.96 -2.31
C ALA A 75 -1.51 7.06 -2.66
N LYS A 76 -2.13 7.69 -1.66
CA LYS A 76 -3.05 8.82 -1.85
C LYS A 76 -2.31 10.09 -2.30
N GLN A 77 -1.07 10.31 -1.86
CA GLN A 77 -0.24 11.46 -2.25
C GLN A 77 0.32 11.33 -3.66
N HIS A 78 0.78 10.12 -4.03
CA HIS A 78 1.50 9.85 -5.28
C HIS A 78 0.66 9.10 -6.32
N GLY A 79 -0.64 8.95 -6.07
CA GLY A 79 -1.62 8.33 -6.94
C GLY A 79 -2.91 9.14 -7.05
N PRO A 80 -3.79 8.80 -7.99
CA PRO A 80 -5.08 9.47 -8.17
C PRO A 80 -6.02 9.16 -6.99
N GLN A 81 -7.07 9.97 -6.80
CA GLN A 81 -8.05 9.73 -5.72
C GLN A 81 -8.68 8.33 -5.85
N PRO A 82 -8.80 7.56 -4.76
CA PRO A 82 -9.28 6.20 -4.81
C PRO A 82 -10.78 6.18 -5.13
N LYS A 83 -11.20 5.35 -6.07
CA LYS A 83 -12.61 5.13 -6.42
C LYS A 83 -12.86 3.62 -6.46
N TRP A 84 -14.03 3.19 -5.98
CA TRP A 84 -14.49 1.82 -6.19
C TRP A 84 -14.81 1.62 -7.67
N ARG A 85 -14.25 0.58 -8.28
CA ARG A 85 -14.46 0.28 -9.71
C ARG A 85 -14.72 -1.20 -9.91
N TRP A 86 -15.48 -1.51 -10.94
CA TRP A 86 -15.75 -2.87 -11.37
C TRP A 86 -15.92 -2.90 -12.88
N GLY A 87 -14.94 -3.46 -13.59
CA GLY A 87 -14.92 -3.51 -15.05
C GLY A 87 -14.45 -2.21 -15.71
N THR A 88 -14.41 -2.24 -17.05
CA THR A 88 -13.99 -1.11 -17.88
C THR A 88 -15.17 -0.18 -18.15
N LYS A 89 -14.95 1.13 -18.08
CA LYS A 89 -15.92 2.17 -18.45
C LYS A 89 -15.31 3.08 -19.52
N GLN A 90 -16.15 3.69 -20.35
CA GLN A 90 -15.69 4.67 -21.35
C GLN A 90 -15.03 5.91 -20.71
N THR A 91 -15.30 6.18 -19.44
CA THR A 91 -14.73 7.30 -18.67
C THR A 91 -13.38 6.97 -18.01
N ASP A 92 -12.82 5.79 -18.27
CA ASP A 92 -11.54 5.37 -17.68
C ASP A 92 -10.37 6.11 -18.32
N ASN A 93 -9.43 6.57 -17.49
CA ASN A 93 -8.23 7.25 -17.95
C ASN A 93 -7.03 6.28 -17.90
N PRO A 94 -6.45 5.84 -19.04
CA PRO A 94 -5.33 4.90 -19.06
C PRO A 94 -4.11 5.35 -18.24
N ASP A 95 -3.95 6.65 -18.01
CA ASP A 95 -2.84 7.18 -17.20
C ASP A 95 -3.06 6.99 -15.70
N GLU A 96 -4.31 6.92 -15.25
CA GLU A 96 -4.68 6.80 -13.83
C GLU A 96 -5.26 5.43 -13.47
N ASP A 97 -5.76 4.71 -14.45
CA ASP A 97 -6.58 3.52 -14.31
C ASP A 97 -5.87 2.33 -14.98
N TYR A 98 -5.48 1.33 -14.17
CA TYR A 98 -4.86 0.08 -14.60
C TYR A 98 -5.92 -1.03 -14.68
#